data_AF-A0A2V7ANP1-F1
#
_entry.id   AF-A0A2V7ANP1-F1
#
_cell.length_a   1.000
_cell.length_b   1.000
_cell.length_c   1.000
_cell.angle_alpha   90.00
_cell.angle_beta   90.00
_cell.angle_gamma   90.00
#
_symmetry.space_group_name_H-M   'P 1'
#
loop_
_entity.id
_entity.type
_entity.pdbx_description
1 polymer ?
#
loop_
_entity_poly.entity_id
_entity_poly.type
_entity_poly.pdbx_seq_one_letter_code
_entity_poly.pdbx_strand_id
1 'polypeptide(L)'
;MTGARTPPSRVSQARILADLKLAAKKGDRSALSLALDRMRTLAHSPRYWEKYVGLLRNPLARLVDLLVVKQGERIAQQKGWKLPRPAPADAARTKKRRKAAAASRRKPVATAEQPSLFDL
;
A
#
# COMPACT_ATOMS: atom_id res chain seq x y z
N MET A 1 6.76 -15.89 -43.72
CA MET A 1 5.67 -15.92 -42.72
C MET A 1 6.25 -15.50 -41.37
N THR A 2 6.35 -14.20 -41.11
CA THR A 2 6.87 -13.67 -39.84
C THR A 2 5.76 -13.72 -38.80
N GLY A 3 5.80 -14.74 -37.94
CA GLY A 3 4.89 -14.87 -36.81
C GLY A 3 5.02 -13.67 -35.89
N ALA A 4 3.97 -12.84 -35.85
CA ALA A 4 3.82 -11.80 -34.85
C ALA A 4 3.77 -12.47 -33.47
N ARG A 5 4.93 -12.59 -32.82
CA ARG A 5 5.03 -13.04 -31.44
C ARG A 5 4.20 -12.08 -30.60
N THR A 6 2.99 -12.50 -30.24
CA THR A 6 2.17 -11.81 -29.28
C THR A 6 3.02 -11.67 -28.02
N PRO A 7 3.37 -10.45 -27.58
CA PRO A 7 4.24 -10.29 -26.44
C PRO A 7 3.62 -11.05 -25.27
N PRO A 8 4.40 -11.83 -24.50
CA PRO A 8 3.87 -12.65 -23.41
C PRO A 8 3.00 -11.74 -22.56
N SER A 9 1.72 -12.12 -22.46
CA SER A 9 0.62 -11.31 -21.94
C SER A 9 1.10 -10.53 -20.72
N ARG A 10 1.41 -9.24 -20.95
CA ARG A 10 1.94 -8.36 -19.91
C ARG A 10 0.95 -8.42 -18.76
N VAL A 11 1.37 -8.96 -17.62
CA VAL A 11 0.58 -8.98 -16.39
C VAL A 11 -0.04 -7.60 -16.22
N SER A 12 -1.36 -7.50 -16.42
CA SER A 12 -2.04 -6.22 -16.51
C SER A 12 -2.58 -5.84 -15.15
N GLN A 13 -2.16 -4.67 -14.67
CA GLN A 13 -2.57 -4.15 -13.36
C GLN A 13 -4.10 -4.04 -13.26
N ALA A 14 -4.74 -3.61 -14.34
CA ALA A 14 -6.20 -3.50 -14.43
C ALA A 14 -6.89 -4.85 -14.23
N ARG A 15 -6.34 -5.95 -14.79
CA ARG A 15 -6.94 -7.28 -14.63
C ARG A 15 -6.77 -7.80 -13.21
N ILE A 16 -5.59 -7.62 -12.61
CA ILE A 16 -5.37 -7.98 -11.20
C ILE A 16 -6.38 -7.26 -10.30
N LEU A 17 -6.57 -5.96 -10.51
CA LEU A 17 -7.55 -5.19 -9.73
C LEU A 17 -8.99 -5.62 -9.98
N ALA A 18 -9.34 -6.01 -11.22
CA ALA A 18 -10.66 -6.53 -11.54
C ALA A 18 -10.92 -7.86 -10.82
N ASP A 19 -9.96 -8.80 -10.87
CA ASP A 19 -10.07 -10.10 -10.22
C ASP A 19 -10.12 -9.93 -8.68
N LEU A 20 -9.33 -9.02 -8.10
CA LEU A 20 -9.40 -8.67 -6.67
C LEU A 20 -10.76 -8.09 -6.27
N LYS A 21 -11.33 -7.20 -7.09
CA LYS A 21 -12.67 -6.64 -6.83
C LYS A 21 -13.75 -7.70 -6.96
N LEU A 22 -13.63 -8.61 -7.93
CA LEU A 22 -14.57 -9.72 -8.12
C LEU A 22 -14.54 -10.66 -6.91
N ALA A 23 -13.34 -11.03 -6.46
CA ALA A 23 -13.14 -11.81 -5.24
C ALA A 23 -13.73 -11.12 -4.00
N ALA A 24 -13.47 -9.82 -3.82
CA ALA A 24 -13.99 -9.07 -2.67
C ALA A 24 -15.52 -8.91 -2.70
N LYS A 25 -16.12 -8.73 -3.88
CA LYS A 25 -17.57 -8.51 -4.02
C LYS A 25 -18.39 -9.81 -4.00
N LYS A 26 -17.90 -10.86 -4.67
CA LYS A 26 -18.63 -12.12 -4.88
C LYS A 26 -18.08 -13.30 -4.07
N GLY A 27 -16.94 -13.14 -3.40
CA GLY A 27 -16.26 -14.24 -2.73
C GLY A 27 -15.62 -15.25 -3.69
N ASP A 28 -15.36 -14.88 -4.94
CA ASP A 28 -14.79 -15.78 -5.94
C ASP A 28 -13.33 -16.15 -5.60
N ARG A 29 -13.16 -17.40 -5.13
CA ARG A 29 -11.86 -17.96 -4.71
C ARG A 29 -10.92 -18.18 -5.89
N SER A 30 -11.44 -18.44 -7.09
CA SER A 30 -10.63 -18.67 -8.29
C SER A 30 -9.99 -17.37 -8.77
N ALA A 31 -10.79 -16.29 -8.81
CA ALA A 31 -10.33 -14.94 -9.12
C ALA A 31 -9.28 -14.46 -8.10
N LEU A 32 -9.52 -14.74 -6.80
CA LEU A 32 -8.54 -14.42 -5.76
C LEU A 32 -7.21 -15.15 -5.96
N SER A 33 -7.25 -16.45 -6.24
CA SER A 33 -6.06 -17.27 -6.44
C SER A 33 -5.25 -16.82 -7.66
N LEU A 34 -5.91 -16.51 -8.77
CA LEU A 34 -5.29 -15.94 -9.97
C LEU A 34 -4.65 -14.57 -9.70
N ALA A 35 -5.34 -13.70 -8.96
CA ALA A 35 -4.80 -12.39 -8.59
C ALA A 35 -3.55 -12.53 -7.71
N LEU A 36 -3.58 -13.45 -6.73
CA LEU A 36 -2.46 -13.74 -5.83
C LEU A 36 -1.23 -14.24 -6.58
N ASP A 37 -1.39 -15.19 -7.49
CA ASP A 37 -0.29 -15.76 -8.25
C ASP A 37 0.40 -14.70 -9.13
N ARG A 38 -0.41 -13.85 -9.77
CA ARG A 38 0.09 -12.69 -10.54
C ARG A 38 0.79 -11.68 -9.63
N MET A 39 0.24 -11.38 -8.45
CA MET A 39 0.87 -10.47 -7.48
C MET A 39 2.22 -11.01 -6.97
N ARG A 40 2.31 -12.32 -6.68
CA ARG A 40 3.57 -12.98 -6.29
C ARG A 40 4.60 -12.91 -7.42
N THR A 41 4.19 -13.18 -8.65
CA THR A 41 5.06 -13.06 -9.84
C THR A 41 5.64 -11.66 -9.97
N LEU A 42 4.82 -10.61 -9.77
CA LEU A 42 5.28 -9.23 -9.80
C LEU A 42 6.20 -8.88 -8.61
N ALA A 43 5.92 -9.41 -7.42
CA ALA A 43 6.70 -9.16 -6.20
C ALA A 43 8.10 -9.79 -6.26
N HIS A 44 8.22 -10.99 -6.85
CA HIS A 44 9.49 -11.72 -6.90
C HIS A 44 10.37 -11.37 -8.09
N SER A 45 9.81 -10.73 -9.12
CA SER A 45 10.53 -10.39 -10.35
C SER A 45 11.09 -8.96 -10.31
N PRO A 46 12.42 -8.76 -10.43
CA PRO A 46 13.02 -7.43 -10.41
C PRO A 46 12.49 -6.54 -11.53
N ARG A 47 12.22 -7.12 -12.71
CA ARG A 47 11.73 -6.41 -13.90
C ARG A 47 10.33 -5.82 -13.73
N TYR A 48 9.54 -6.36 -12.82
CA TYR A 48 8.15 -5.95 -12.62
C TYR A 48 7.90 -5.31 -11.25
N TRP A 49 8.97 -5.07 -10.51
CA TRP A 49 8.96 -4.48 -9.18
C TRP A 49 8.19 -3.15 -9.13
N GLU A 50 8.46 -2.23 -10.05
CA GLU A 50 7.78 -0.93 -10.07
C GLU A 50 6.27 -1.07 -10.30
N LYS A 51 5.84 -2.05 -11.10
CA LYS A 51 4.42 -2.33 -11.35
C LYS A 51 3.76 -2.90 -10.10
N TYR A 52 4.44 -3.77 -9.37
CA TYR A 52 3.98 -4.30 -8.11
C TYR A 52 3.80 -3.18 -7.07
N VAL A 53 4.80 -2.31 -6.93
CA VAL A 53 4.71 -1.13 -6.06
C VAL A 53 3.57 -0.19 -6.47
N GLY A 54 3.40 0.05 -7.77
CA GLY A 54 2.28 0.83 -8.30
C GLY A 54 0.93 0.19 -7.97
N LEU A 55 0.84 -1.13 -8.00
CA LEU A 55 -0.34 -1.89 -7.60
C LEU A 55 -0.63 -1.74 -6.10
N LEU A 56 0.39 -1.69 -5.23
CA LEU A 56 0.24 -1.50 -3.77
C LEU A 56 -0.32 -0.11 -3.37
N ARG A 57 -0.38 0.85 -4.30
CA ARG A 57 -1.13 2.11 -4.08
C ARG A 57 -2.64 1.86 -3.93
N ASN A 58 -3.15 0.74 -4.44
CA ASN A 58 -4.54 0.36 -4.24
C ASN A 58 -4.72 -0.36 -2.89
N PRO A 59 -5.68 0.06 -2.05
CA PRO A 59 -5.86 -0.50 -0.71
C PRO A 59 -6.24 -1.99 -0.73
N LEU A 60 -6.98 -2.48 -1.73
CA LEU A 60 -7.32 -3.90 -1.83
C LEU A 60 -6.08 -4.75 -2.08
N ALA A 61 -5.25 -4.32 -3.02
CA ALA A 61 -3.98 -5.00 -3.28
C ALA A 61 -3.06 -4.94 -2.07
N ARG A 62 -3.05 -3.82 -1.33
CA ARG A 62 -2.25 -3.69 -0.11
C ARG A 62 -2.74 -4.60 1.02
N LEU A 63 -4.04 -4.74 1.21
CA LEU A 63 -4.59 -5.68 2.20
C LEU A 63 -4.20 -7.12 1.85
N VAL A 64 -4.34 -7.50 0.58
CA VAL A 64 -3.94 -8.84 0.13
C VAL A 64 -2.44 -9.08 0.28
N ASP A 65 -1.63 -8.05 0.01
CA ASP A 65 -0.19 -8.10 0.21
C ASP A 65 0.18 -8.35 1.67
N LEU A 66 -0.38 -7.54 2.60
CA LEU A 66 -0.10 -7.65 4.03
C LEU A 66 -0.56 -8.98 4.64
N LEU A 67 -1.65 -9.55 4.12
CA LEU A 67 -2.26 -10.75 4.67
C LEU A 67 -1.67 -12.04 4.10
N VAL A 68 -1.48 -12.10 2.79
CA VAL A 68 -1.22 -13.36 2.07
C VAL A 68 0.19 -13.42 1.50
N VAL A 69 0.70 -12.30 1.01
CA VAL A 69 2.05 -12.24 0.42
C VAL A 69 3.09 -11.96 1.50
N LYS A 70 2.72 -11.23 2.56
CA LYS A 70 3.48 -10.90 3.79
C LYS A 70 4.90 -10.37 3.57
N GLN A 71 5.29 -10.02 2.35
CA GLN A 71 6.70 -9.97 1.99
C GLN A 71 7.09 -8.93 0.94
N GLY A 72 6.18 -8.10 0.39
CA GLY A 72 6.57 -7.08 -0.59
C GLY A 72 7.72 -6.21 -0.08
N GLU A 73 7.54 -5.55 1.06
CA GLU A 73 8.58 -4.74 1.70
C GLU A 73 9.78 -5.55 2.23
N ARG A 74 9.56 -6.75 2.76
CA ARG A 74 10.66 -7.59 3.28
C ARG A 74 11.57 -8.11 2.16
N ILE A 75 10.99 -8.52 1.02
CA ILE A 75 11.74 -8.87 -0.19
C ILE A 75 12.47 -7.64 -0.72
N ALA A 76 11.84 -6.45 -0.66
CA ALA A 76 12.50 -5.19 -0.98
C ALA A 76 13.77 -5.01 -0.16
N GLN A 77 13.64 -5.09 1.16
CA GLN A 77 14.73 -4.86 2.10
C GLN A 77 15.82 -5.94 2.01
N GLN A 78 15.43 -7.22 1.90
CA GLN A 78 16.35 -8.34 1.75
C GLN A 78 17.13 -8.31 0.43
N LYS A 79 16.50 -7.85 -0.66
CA LYS A 79 17.14 -7.78 -1.99
C LYS A 79 17.71 -6.40 -2.32
N GLY A 80 17.62 -5.43 -1.40
CA GLY A 80 18.06 -4.05 -1.61
C GLY A 80 17.23 -3.26 -2.62
N TRP A 81 16.02 -3.71 -2.96
CA TRP A 81 15.13 -3.01 -3.88
C TRP A 81 14.44 -1.87 -3.14
N LYS A 82 14.57 -0.63 -3.63
CA LYS A 82 13.94 0.54 -3.00
C LYS A 82 12.44 0.50 -3.24
N LEU A 83 11.65 0.43 -2.15
CA LEU A 83 10.23 0.71 -2.22
C LEU A 83 10.04 2.23 -2.13
N PRO A 84 9.36 2.90 -3.09
CA PRO A 84 8.93 4.26 -2.87
C PRO A 84 7.92 4.22 -1.73
N ARG A 85 8.32 4.77 -0.59
CA ARG A 85 7.51 4.88 0.62
C ARG A 85 6.17 5.53 0.23
N PRO A 86 5.04 4.82 0.33
CA PRO A 86 3.76 5.43 0.03
C PRO A 86 3.55 6.58 1.01
N ALA A 87 3.36 7.80 0.48
CA ALA A 87 3.03 8.95 1.30
C ALA A 87 1.77 8.60 2.13
N PRO A 88 1.76 8.89 3.44
CA PRO A 88 0.66 8.51 4.30
C PRO A 88 -0.63 9.17 3.80
N ALA A 89 -1.54 8.35 3.26
CA ALA A 89 -2.82 8.79 2.72
C ALA A 89 -3.76 9.39 3.80
N ASP A 90 -3.38 9.32 5.08
CA ASP A 90 -4.15 9.87 6.20
C ASP A 90 -3.77 11.30 6.61
N ALA A 91 -2.73 11.90 6.02
CA ALA A 91 -2.36 13.28 6.36
C ALA A 91 -3.31 14.35 5.77
N ALA A 92 -4.13 14.00 4.78
CA ALA A 92 -5.03 14.94 4.11
C ALA A 92 -6.43 15.03 4.75
N ARG A 93 -6.96 13.94 5.32
CA ARG A 93 -8.31 13.93 5.91
C ARG A 93 -8.38 14.51 7.32
N THR A 94 -7.27 14.48 8.07
CA THR A 94 -7.23 15.02 9.45
C THR A 94 -7.08 16.55 9.50
N LYS A 95 -6.56 17.19 8.43
CA LYS A 95 -6.38 18.65 8.39
C LYS A 95 -7.69 19.44 8.24
N LYS A 96 -8.73 18.87 7.60
CA LYS A 96 -10.01 19.58 7.38
C LYS A 96 -10.90 19.59 8.64
N ARG A 97 -10.79 18.58 9.51
CA ARG A 97 -11.57 18.49 10.75
C ARG A 97 -10.98 19.34 11.89
N ARG A 98 -9.68 19.64 11.85
CA ARG A 98 -8.99 20.44 12.88
C ARG A 98 -9.18 21.95 12.71
N LYS A 99 -9.50 22.45 11.50
CA LYS A 99 -9.77 23.88 11.26
C LYS A 99 -11.15 24.34 11.74
N ALA A 100 -12.13 23.44 11.87
CA ALA A 100 -13.48 23.80 12.34
C ALA A 100 -13.62 23.81 13.87
N ALA A 101 -12.72 23.13 14.60
CA ALA A 101 -12.74 23.06 16.06
C ALA A 101 -11.81 24.07 16.75
N ALA A 102 -10.96 24.77 16.01
CA ALA A 102 -9.94 25.69 16.56
C ALA A 102 -10.39 27.17 16.62
N ALA A 103 -11.63 27.49 16.23
CA ALA A 103 -12.15 28.86 16.23
C ALA A 103 -12.97 29.22 17.49
N SER A 104 -12.96 28.38 18.53
CA SER A 104 -13.73 28.64 19.75
C SER A 104 -12.88 28.46 21.01
N ARG A 105 -12.62 29.60 21.66
CA ARG A 105 -12.27 29.85 23.06
C ARG A 105 -10.78 29.84 23.50
N ARG A 106 -10.27 31.10 23.56
CA ARG A 106 -9.58 31.79 24.68
C ARG A 106 -8.23 31.23 25.19
N LYS A 107 -7.18 32.05 25.05
CA LYS A 107 -5.94 32.11 25.88
C LYS A 107 -6.12 33.18 26.99
N PRO A 108 -5.19 33.37 27.97
CA PRO A 108 -4.01 32.58 28.42
C PRO A 108 -3.96 32.36 29.96
N VAL A 109 -3.04 31.55 30.48
CA VAL A 109 -2.27 31.78 31.73
C VAL A 109 -1.04 30.88 31.71
N ALA A 110 0.10 31.44 32.14
CA ALA A 110 1.41 30.83 32.20
C ALA A 110 1.66 30.13 33.56
N THR A 111 2.75 29.36 33.60
CA THR A 111 3.53 28.93 34.79
C THR A 111 3.11 27.63 35.47
N ALA A 112 3.91 26.57 35.28
CA ALA A 112 4.80 26.02 36.31
C ALA A 112 5.53 24.78 35.75
N GLU A 113 6.86 24.80 35.85
CA GLU A 113 7.76 23.70 35.56
C GLU A 113 7.36 22.44 36.33
N GLN A 114 7.34 21.28 35.67
CA GLN A 114 7.37 19.99 36.35
C GLN A 114 8.84 19.55 36.46
N PRO A 115 9.35 19.25 37.67
CA PRO A 115 10.71 18.75 37.84
C PRO A 115 10.86 17.32 37.29
N SER A 116 12.01 17.05 36.66
CA SER A 116 12.38 15.78 36.03
C SER A 116 12.68 14.69 37.06
N LEU A 117 12.18 13.48 36.80
CA LEU A 117 12.31 12.27 37.62
C LEU A 117 13.57 11.45 37.27
N PHE A 118 14.74 12.10 37.20
CA PHE A 118 16.01 11.41 37.04
C PHE A 118 17.04 12.02 38.00
N ASP A 119 16.96 11.61 39.26
CA ASP A 119 18.08 11.60 40.19
C ASP A 119 18.43 10.13 40.46
N LEU A 120 19.60 9.72 39.96
CA LEU A 120 20.42 8.58 40.42
C LEU A 120 21.80 8.64 39.74
#